data_AF-V4J8Z0-F1
#
_entry.id   AF-V4J8Z0-F1
#
_cell.length_a   1.000
_cell.length_b   1.000
_cell.length_c   1.000
_cell.angle_alpha   90.00
_cell.angle_beta   90.00
_cell.angle_gamma   90.00
#
_symmetry.space_group_name_H-M   'P 1'
#
loop_
_entity.id
_entity.type
_entity.pdbx_description
1 polymer ?
#
loop_
_entity_poly.entity_id
_entity_poly.type
_entity_poly.pdbx_seq_one_letter_code
_entity_poly.pdbx_strand_id
1 'polypeptide(L)'
;MTRLQSLPLLHRLRRTSPALRRLALLLIFACALFLLWPYVTLWRLNELIRDQPPSALGPLVDIDSIRDQVLRRLNKDAHSNIGVVSDHFIGWIEQSIRTPGNETLQQSVSLEWLHGLLSNQAVGERGFLSAVDYAFFDSLNGFLVRVDKPDYTSLYLRMELGLLGWRVVAVHY
;
A
#
# COMPACT_ATOMS: atom_id res chain seq x y z
N MET A 1 74.12 4.70 -13.16
CA MET A 1 73.52 3.46 -12.61
C MET A 1 72.62 3.84 -11.45
N THR A 2 71.32 4.01 -11.69
CA THR A 2 70.38 4.56 -10.70
C THR A 2 69.23 3.56 -10.56
N ARG A 3 69.18 2.85 -9.42
CA ARG A 3 68.14 1.86 -9.13
C ARG A 3 66.80 2.56 -8.85
N LEU A 4 65.83 2.34 -9.72
CA LEU A 4 64.42 2.64 -9.46
C LEU A 4 63.92 1.70 -8.35
N GLN A 5 63.70 2.26 -7.16
CA GLN A 5 63.01 1.58 -6.06
C GLN A 5 61.51 1.52 -6.41
N SER A 6 61.05 0.32 -6.77
CA SER A 6 59.64 0.02 -7.01
C SER A 6 58.83 0.19 -5.73
N LEU A 7 57.86 1.12 -5.75
CA LEU A 7 56.86 1.32 -4.70
C LEU A 7 55.84 0.15 -4.68
N PRO A 8 55.75 -0.66 -3.62
CA PRO A 8 54.69 -1.66 -3.49
C PRO A 8 53.58 -1.10 -2.58
N LEU A 9 52.81 -0.12 -3.06
CA LEU A 9 51.73 0.52 -2.27
C LEU A 9 50.32 0.26 -2.81
N LEU A 10 50.10 -0.74 -3.67
CA LEU A 10 48.78 -0.93 -4.31
C LEU A 10 48.20 -2.36 -4.26
N HIS A 11 48.56 -3.19 -3.28
CA HIS A 11 47.95 -4.53 -3.13
C HIS A 11 47.24 -4.80 -1.80
N ARG A 12 47.09 -3.80 -0.92
CA ARG A 12 46.41 -3.98 0.37
C ARG A 12 44.91 -3.70 0.35
N LEU A 13 44.25 -3.81 -0.81
CA LEU A 13 42.81 -3.61 -0.99
C LEU A 13 42.14 -4.86 -1.58
N ARG A 14 42.28 -6.04 -0.95
CA ARG A 14 41.39 -7.17 -1.31
C ARG A 14 41.35 -8.34 -0.33
N ARG A 15 41.35 -8.06 0.97
CA ARG A 15 40.77 -9.00 1.94
C ARG A 15 39.56 -8.35 2.57
N THR A 16 38.44 -8.34 1.84
CA THR A 16 37.15 -8.25 2.50
C THR A 16 37.09 -9.43 3.47
N SER A 17 37.05 -9.14 4.77
CA SER A 17 36.97 -10.18 5.78
C SER A 17 35.75 -11.05 5.49
N PRO A 18 35.81 -12.38 5.70
CA PRO A 18 34.65 -13.25 5.50
C PRO A 18 33.45 -12.80 6.35
N ALA A 19 33.70 -12.14 7.48
CA ALA A 19 32.69 -11.47 8.30
C ALA A 19 31.98 -10.32 7.56
N LEU A 20 32.73 -9.43 6.90
CA LEU A 20 32.14 -8.32 6.12
C LEU A 20 31.29 -8.85 4.96
N ARG A 21 31.75 -9.92 4.29
CA ARG A 21 30.97 -10.57 3.23
C ARG A 21 29.66 -11.15 3.76
N ARG A 22 29.69 -11.84 4.92
CA ARG A 22 28.48 -12.37 5.56
C ARG A 22 27.53 -11.26 5.98
N LEU A 23 28.05 -10.18 6.57
CA LEU A 23 27.26 -9.01 6.97
C LEU A 23 26.58 -8.36 5.75
N ALA A 24 27.32 -8.15 4.66
CA ALA A 24 26.77 -7.60 3.42
C ALA A 24 25.67 -8.49 2.84
N LEU A 25 25.86 -9.82 2.83
CA LEU A 25 24.83 -10.77 2.38
C LEU A 25 23.57 -10.72 3.26
N LEU A 26 23.73 -10.65 4.58
CA LEU A 26 22.61 -10.52 5.50
C LEU A 26 21.84 -9.20 5.27
N LEU A 27 22.56 -8.10 5.04
CA LEU A 27 21.93 -6.80 4.77
C LEU A 27 21.17 -6.80 3.45
N ILE A 28 21.75 -7.38 2.38
CA ILE A 28 21.07 -7.55 1.10
C ILE A 28 19.81 -8.41 1.26
N PHE A 29 19.91 -9.51 2.01
CA PHE A 29 18.76 -10.38 2.27
C PHE A 29 17.66 -9.67 3.07
N ALA A 30 18.02 -8.93 4.12
CA ALA A 30 17.08 -8.12 4.88
C ALA A 30 16.41 -7.04 4.02
N CYS A 31 17.18 -6.39 3.14
CA CYS A 31 16.66 -5.39 2.20
C CYS A 31 15.69 -6.02 1.19
N ALA A 32 16.01 -7.20 0.65
CA ALA A 32 15.12 -7.93 -0.25
C ALA A 32 13.81 -8.32 0.44
N LEU A 33 13.86 -8.83 1.67
CA LEU A 33 12.67 -9.14 2.46
C LEU A 33 11.82 -7.88 2.69
N PHE A 34 12.44 -6.78 3.07
CA PHE A 34 11.77 -5.50 3.28
C PHE A 34 11.06 -5.01 2.01
N LEU A 35 11.76 -5.04 0.87
CA LEU A 35 11.22 -4.63 -0.43
C LEU A 35 10.09 -5.52 -0.93
N LEU A 36 10.13 -6.83 -0.65
CA LEU A 36 9.14 -7.80 -1.09
C LEU A 36 7.89 -7.85 -0.20
N TRP A 37 8.01 -7.52 1.09
CA TRP A 37 6.92 -7.62 2.05
C TRP A 37 5.62 -6.91 1.63
N PRO A 38 5.60 -5.63 1.20
CA PRO A 38 4.34 -4.99 0.83
C PRO A 38 3.63 -5.68 -0.34
N TYR A 39 4.39 -6.25 -1.29
CA TYR A 39 3.83 -7.03 -2.39
C TYR A 39 3.21 -8.34 -1.92
N VAL A 40 3.84 -9.03 -0.96
CA VAL A 40 3.26 -10.24 -0.34
C VAL A 40 1.97 -9.88 0.40
N THR A 41 1.93 -8.75 1.10
CA THR A 41 0.72 -8.27 1.77
C THR A 41 -0.37 -7.91 0.77
N LEU A 42 -0.03 -7.24 -0.34
CA LEU A 42 -0.97 -6.92 -1.41
C LEU A 42 -1.55 -8.18 -2.07
N TRP A 43 -0.71 -9.19 -2.29
CA TRP A 43 -1.16 -10.49 -2.80
C TRP A 43 -2.10 -11.20 -1.82
N ARG A 44 -1.77 -11.22 -0.52
CA ARG A 44 -2.65 -11.77 0.52
C ARG A 44 -3.98 -11.03 0.59
N LEU A 45 -3.97 -9.71 0.48
CA LEU A 45 -5.18 -8.90 0.46
C LEU A 45 -6.10 -9.32 -0.69
N ASN A 46 -5.55 -9.53 -1.89
CA ASN A 46 -6.32 -10.03 -3.03
C ASN A 46 -6.95 -11.40 -2.79
N GLU A 47 -6.21 -12.33 -2.19
CA GLU A 47 -6.75 -13.66 -1.91
C GLU A 47 -7.89 -13.62 -0.89
N LEU A 48 -7.74 -12.81 0.17
CA LEU A 48 -8.80 -12.64 1.15
C LEU A 48 -10.09 -12.05 0.55
N ILE A 49 -9.97 -11.14 -0.42
CA ILE A 49 -11.13 -10.52 -1.06
C ILE A 49 -11.86 -11.47 -2.02
N ARG A 50 -11.15 -12.48 -2.53
CA ARG A 50 -11.73 -13.48 -3.44
C ARG A 50 -12.46 -14.58 -2.68
N ASP A 51 -11.82 -15.10 -1.63
CA ASP A 51 -12.20 -16.41 -1.08
C ASP A 51 -12.66 -16.36 0.38
N GLN A 52 -12.57 -15.21 1.05
CA GLN A 52 -12.82 -15.10 2.49
C GLN A 52 -13.88 -14.03 2.82
N PRO A 53 -14.57 -14.17 3.97
CA PRO A 53 -15.52 -13.15 4.41
C PRO A 53 -14.81 -11.83 4.79
N PRO A 54 -15.53 -10.69 4.79
CA PRO A 54 -14.95 -9.37 5.08
C PRO A 54 -14.21 -9.26 6.43
N SER A 55 -14.60 -10.06 7.43
CA SER A 55 -13.94 -10.10 8.74
C SER A 55 -12.49 -10.57 8.67
N ALA A 56 -12.12 -11.36 7.64
CA ALA A 56 -10.76 -11.84 7.43
C ALA A 56 -9.79 -10.72 7.04
N LEU A 57 -10.27 -9.55 6.61
CA LEU A 57 -9.44 -8.40 6.26
C LEU A 57 -8.81 -7.70 7.48
N GLY A 58 -9.37 -7.90 8.67
CA GLY A 58 -8.98 -7.20 9.89
C GLY A 58 -7.47 -7.21 10.23
N PRO A 59 -6.70 -8.27 9.96
CA PRO A 59 -5.25 -8.27 10.17
C PRO A 59 -4.47 -7.41 9.17
N LEU A 60 -4.98 -7.23 7.94
CA LEU A 60 -4.30 -6.51 6.84
C LEU A 60 -4.81 -5.09 6.65
N VAL A 61 -5.88 -4.71 7.34
CA VAL A 61 -6.54 -3.43 7.17
C VAL A 61 -6.65 -2.74 8.52
N ASP A 62 -6.21 -1.48 8.59
CA ASP A 62 -6.52 -0.61 9.70
C ASP A 62 -7.75 0.23 9.34
N ILE A 63 -8.93 -0.28 9.72
CA ILE A 63 -10.19 0.36 9.36
C ILE A 63 -10.38 1.72 10.02
N ASP A 64 -9.82 1.90 11.22
CA ASP A 64 -9.92 3.16 11.96
C ASP A 64 -9.06 4.24 11.30
N SER A 65 -7.85 3.89 10.85
CA SER A 65 -7.04 4.78 10.01
C SER A 65 -7.74 5.14 8.70
N ILE A 66 -8.41 4.18 8.04
CA ILE A 66 -9.16 4.46 6.80
C ILE A 66 -10.32 5.42 7.07
N ARG A 67 -11.12 5.18 8.12
CA ARG A 67 -12.22 6.07 8.56
C ARG A 67 -11.71 7.50 8.74
N ASP A 68 -10.63 7.65 9.49
CA ASP A 68 -10.01 8.93 9.77
C ASP A 68 -9.56 9.64 8.50
N GLN A 69 -8.94 8.91 7.55
CA GLN A 69 -8.50 9.48 6.28
C GLN A 69 -9.67 9.93 5.41
N VAL A 70 -10.72 9.11 5.33
CA VAL A 70 -11.94 9.44 4.58
C VAL A 70 -12.62 10.67 5.16
N LEU A 71 -12.77 10.75 6.48
CA LEU A 71 -13.31 11.94 7.17
C LEU A 71 -12.47 13.19 6.96
N ARG A 72 -11.14 13.07 7.08
CA ARG A 72 -10.22 14.18 6.85
C ARG A 72 -10.34 14.73 5.42
N ARG A 73 -10.55 13.86 4.43
CA ARG A 73 -10.77 14.29 3.04
C ARG A 73 -12.13 14.94 2.86
N LEU A 74 -13.21 14.32 3.32
CA LEU A 74 -14.56 14.88 3.26
C LEU A 74 -14.65 16.30 3.86
N ASN A 75 -14.03 16.52 5.02
CA ASN A 75 -14.00 17.85 5.65
C ASN A 75 -13.24 18.90 4.83
N LYS A 76 -12.20 18.49 4.10
CA LYS A 76 -11.43 19.38 3.21
C LYS A 76 -12.16 19.65 1.90
N ASP A 77 -12.72 18.61 1.29
CA ASP A 77 -13.39 18.68 0.00
C ASP A 77 -14.73 19.41 0.07
N ALA A 78 -15.36 19.47 1.25
CA ALA A 78 -16.51 20.35 1.50
C ALA A 78 -16.24 21.84 1.19
N HIS A 79 -14.96 22.26 1.16
CA HIS A 79 -14.54 23.63 0.88
C HIS A 79 -13.91 23.82 -0.51
N SER A 80 -13.71 22.76 -1.31
CA SER A 80 -13.05 22.84 -2.61
C SER A 80 -13.81 22.07 -3.69
N ASN A 81 -14.16 22.79 -4.77
CA ASN A 81 -14.87 22.31 -5.96
C ASN A 81 -14.52 20.87 -6.38
N ILE A 82 -15.57 20.05 -6.50
CA ILE A 82 -15.57 18.60 -6.74
C ILE A 82 -14.99 18.29 -8.13
N GLY A 83 -13.79 17.72 -8.15
CA GLY A 83 -13.22 17.05 -9.31
C GLY A 83 -13.60 15.56 -9.30
N VAL A 84 -14.13 15.09 -10.43
CA VAL A 84 -14.38 13.69 -10.87
C VAL A 84 -14.13 12.62 -9.79
N VAL A 85 -15.08 12.46 -8.87
CA VAL A 85 -15.15 11.33 -7.95
C VAL A 85 -16.02 10.24 -8.57
N SER A 86 -15.72 8.96 -8.32
CA SER A 86 -16.45 7.85 -8.93
C SER A 86 -17.94 7.87 -8.55
N ASP A 87 -18.82 7.53 -9.49
CA ASP A 87 -20.28 7.49 -9.27
C ASP A 87 -20.67 6.61 -8.07
N HIS A 88 -19.89 5.56 -7.80
CA HIS A 88 -20.11 4.68 -6.64
C HIS A 88 -19.71 5.35 -5.32
N PHE A 89 -18.63 6.15 -5.30
CA PHE A 89 -18.24 6.91 -4.11
C PHE A 89 -19.19 8.08 -3.86
N ILE A 90 -19.64 8.77 -4.92
CA ILE A 90 -20.68 9.81 -4.82
C ILE A 90 -21.99 9.20 -4.34
N GLY A 91 -22.43 8.07 -4.90
CA GLY A 91 -23.63 7.37 -4.44
C GLY A 91 -23.53 6.94 -2.98
N TRP A 92 -22.37 6.43 -2.57
CA TRP A 92 -22.11 6.09 -1.16
C TRP A 92 -22.13 7.34 -0.25
N ILE A 93 -21.46 8.44 -0.64
CA ILE A 93 -21.48 9.71 0.09
C ILE A 93 -22.91 10.25 0.20
N GLU A 94 -23.67 10.26 -0.90
CA GLU A 94 -25.05 10.73 -0.90
C GLU A 94 -25.91 9.92 0.09
N GLN A 95 -25.73 8.60 0.12
CA GLN A 95 -26.46 7.74 1.04
C GLN A 95 -26.06 7.99 2.51
N SER A 96 -24.76 8.22 2.76
CA SER A 96 -24.24 8.48 4.11
C SER A 96 -24.52 9.90 4.61
N ILE A 97 -24.55 10.93 3.75
CA ILE A 97 -24.82 12.34 4.11
C ILE A 97 -26.32 12.61 4.27
N ARG A 98 -27.20 11.87 3.58
CA ARG A 98 -28.66 12.00 3.76
C ARG A 98 -29.13 11.67 5.19
N THR A 99 -28.28 11.07 6.00
CA THR A 99 -28.50 10.86 7.44
C THR A 99 -27.61 11.84 8.21
N PRO A 100 -28.17 12.78 9.00
CA PRO A 100 -27.36 13.78 9.68
C PRO A 100 -26.50 13.17 10.80
N GLY A 101 -25.18 13.08 10.58
CA GLY A 101 -24.20 12.75 11.62
C GLY A 101 -22.87 12.16 11.12
N ASN A 102 -21.74 12.67 11.59
CA ASN A 102 -20.40 12.12 11.29
C ASN A 102 -20.21 10.69 11.83
N GLU A 103 -20.93 10.34 12.89
CA GLU A 103 -20.86 9.02 13.54
C GLU A 103 -21.40 7.90 12.62
N THR A 104 -22.47 8.17 11.87
CA THR A 104 -23.04 7.21 10.90
C THR A 104 -22.12 7.02 9.71
N LEU A 105 -21.38 8.08 9.32
CA LEU A 105 -20.41 8.01 8.24
C LEU A 105 -19.16 7.19 8.62
N GLN A 106 -18.71 7.30 9.88
CA GLN A 106 -17.67 6.41 10.43
C GLN A 106 -18.12 4.94 10.46
N GLN A 107 -19.36 4.68 10.85
CA GLN A 107 -19.93 3.33 10.86
C GLN A 107 -20.09 2.76 9.45
N SER A 108 -20.32 3.62 8.45
CA SER A 108 -20.47 3.25 7.04
C SER A 108 -19.14 2.79 6.41
N VAL A 109 -18.00 3.32 6.88
CA VAL A 109 -16.67 2.82 6.49
C VAL A 109 -16.37 1.58 7.34
N SER A 110 -16.71 0.41 6.81
CA SER A 110 -16.52 -0.89 7.44
C SER A 110 -15.61 -1.80 6.61
N LEU A 111 -15.19 -2.93 7.19
CA LEU A 111 -14.48 -3.96 6.43
C LEU A 111 -15.33 -4.51 5.29
N GLU A 112 -16.65 -4.57 5.45
CA GLU A 112 -17.59 -5.01 4.41
C GLU A 112 -17.66 -4.02 3.26
N TRP A 113 -17.72 -2.72 3.56
CA TRP A 113 -17.64 -1.67 2.55
C TRP A 113 -16.32 -1.75 1.76
N LEU A 114 -15.18 -1.89 2.46
CA LEU A 114 -13.88 -2.00 1.81
C LEU A 114 -13.77 -3.26 0.96
N HIS A 115 -14.27 -4.38 1.47
CA HIS A 115 -14.33 -5.63 0.73
C HIS A 115 -15.12 -5.46 -0.56
N GLY A 116 -16.35 -4.94 -0.49
CA GLY A 116 -17.19 -4.71 -1.67
C GLY A 116 -16.55 -3.75 -2.68
N LEU A 117 -15.93 -2.67 -2.19
CA LEU A 117 -15.22 -1.69 -3.01
C LEU A 117 -14.08 -2.34 -3.81
N LEU A 118 -13.27 -3.20 -3.17
CA LEU A 118 -12.16 -3.89 -3.84
C LEU A 118 -12.64 -5.08 -4.69
N SER A 119 -13.69 -5.78 -4.29
CA SER A 119 -14.33 -6.81 -5.11
C SER A 119 -14.88 -6.22 -6.42
N ASN A 120 -15.40 -4.99 -6.41
CA ASN A 120 -15.87 -4.32 -7.63
C ASN A 120 -14.73 -3.97 -8.61
N GLN A 121 -13.51 -3.84 -8.10
CA GLN A 121 -12.29 -3.67 -8.90
C GLN A 121 -11.72 -5.00 -9.41
N ALA A 122 -12.21 -6.13 -8.91
CA ALA A 122 -11.76 -7.44 -9.39
C ALA A 122 -12.16 -7.65 -10.85
N VAL A 123 -11.19 -8.01 -11.69
CA VAL A 123 -11.42 -8.34 -13.10
C VAL A 123 -11.02 -9.79 -13.33
N GLY A 124 -12.04 -10.63 -13.53
CA GLY A 124 -11.89 -12.06 -13.78
C GLY A 124 -11.33 -12.84 -12.60
N GLU A 125 -10.71 -13.98 -12.88
CA GLU A 125 -10.26 -14.92 -11.85
C GLU A 125 -9.05 -14.45 -11.05
N ARG A 126 -8.33 -13.40 -11.49
CA ARG A 126 -7.13 -12.91 -10.80
C ARG A 126 -7.42 -11.95 -9.64
N GLY A 127 -8.69 -11.63 -9.38
CA GLY A 127 -9.09 -10.65 -8.37
C GLY A 127 -8.80 -9.21 -8.82
N PHE A 128 -8.57 -8.30 -7.86
CA PHE A 128 -8.28 -6.90 -8.17
C PHE A 128 -6.81 -6.67 -8.56
N LEU A 129 -5.92 -7.64 -8.34
CA LEU A 129 -4.52 -7.52 -8.78
C LEU A 129 -4.37 -7.35 -10.29
N SER A 130 -5.31 -7.90 -11.08
CA SER A 130 -5.30 -7.70 -12.54
C SER A 130 -5.59 -6.25 -12.94
N ALA A 131 -6.24 -5.49 -12.07
CA ALA A 131 -6.49 -4.06 -12.23
C ALA A 131 -5.41 -3.20 -11.55
N VAL A 132 -4.39 -3.78 -10.90
CA VAL A 132 -3.27 -2.99 -10.37
C VAL A 132 -2.42 -2.50 -11.52
N ASP A 133 -2.42 -1.18 -11.72
CA ASP A 133 -1.62 -0.52 -12.75
C ASP A 133 -0.20 -0.23 -12.22
N TYR A 134 -0.07 0.27 -10.98
CA TYR A 134 1.23 0.38 -10.33
C TYR A 134 1.18 0.17 -8.82
N ALA A 135 2.31 -0.26 -8.26
CA ALA A 135 2.49 -0.43 -6.82
C ALA A 135 3.95 -0.07 -6.45
N PHE A 136 4.16 1.02 -5.71
CA PHE A 136 5.50 1.53 -5.39
C PHE A 136 5.56 2.16 -4.00
N PHE A 137 6.77 2.22 -3.44
CA PHE A 137 7.02 2.95 -2.20
C PHE A 137 6.88 4.46 -2.42
N ASP A 138 6.02 5.11 -1.63
CA ASP A 138 5.92 6.58 -1.58
C ASP A 138 6.88 7.17 -0.53
N SER A 139 7.28 6.35 0.45
CA SER A 139 8.13 6.68 1.58
C SER A 139 8.71 5.38 2.17
N LEU A 140 9.64 5.47 3.12
CA LEU A 140 10.24 4.27 3.73
C LEU A 140 9.18 3.36 4.38
N ASN A 141 8.13 3.94 4.95
CA ASN A 141 7.08 3.19 5.65
C ASN A 141 5.75 3.20 4.89
N GLY A 142 5.73 3.68 3.65
CA GLY A 142 4.50 3.88 2.89
C GLY A 142 4.60 3.30 1.48
N PHE A 143 3.53 2.66 1.06
CA PHE A 143 3.43 1.95 -0.19
C PHE A 143 2.10 2.27 -0.85
N LEU A 144 2.16 2.85 -2.04
CA LEU A 144 1.02 3.33 -2.80
C LEU A 144 0.72 2.34 -3.92
N VAL A 145 -0.55 1.94 -4.02
CA VAL A 145 -1.06 1.07 -5.06
C VAL A 145 -2.15 1.82 -5.82
N ARG A 146 -2.00 1.92 -7.14
CA ARG A 146 -3.04 2.39 -8.04
C ARG A 146 -3.71 1.20 -8.70
N VAL A 147 -5.01 1.09 -8.51
CA VAL A 147 -5.89 0.12 -9.14
C VAL A 147 -6.68 0.87 -10.20
N ASP A 148 -6.41 0.59 -11.46
CA ASP A 148 -7.05 1.23 -12.60
C ASP A 148 -7.88 0.21 -13.36
N LYS A 149 -9.16 0.53 -13.56
CA LYS A 149 -10.10 -0.33 -14.27
C LYS A 149 -10.64 0.44 -15.46
N PRO A 150 -10.63 -0.14 -16.68
CA PRO A 150 -11.20 0.52 -17.86
C PRO A 150 -12.63 0.96 -17.58
N ASP A 151 -12.94 2.22 -17.90
CA ASP A 151 -14.23 2.89 -17.69
C ASP A 151 -14.59 3.28 -16.25
N TYR A 152 -13.65 3.17 -15.29
CA TYR A 152 -13.84 3.60 -13.90
C TYR A 152 -12.75 4.57 -13.44
N THR A 153 -13.06 5.38 -12.42
CA THR A 153 -12.05 6.22 -11.74
C THR A 153 -11.01 5.33 -11.06
N SER A 154 -9.73 5.66 -11.27
CA SER A 154 -8.63 4.96 -10.62
C SER A 154 -8.76 5.03 -9.09
N LEU A 155 -8.52 3.90 -8.43
CA LEU A 155 -8.56 3.76 -6.99
C LEU A 155 -7.13 3.71 -6.44
N TYR A 156 -6.85 4.55 -5.46
CA TYR A 156 -5.57 4.59 -4.76
C TYR A 156 -5.69 3.97 -3.37
N LEU A 157 -4.91 2.91 -3.15
CA LEU A 157 -4.74 2.27 -1.85
C LEU A 157 -3.40 2.69 -1.27
N ARG A 158 -3.40 3.15 -0.02
CA ARG A 158 -2.17 3.42 0.72
C ARG A 158 -2.00 2.40 1.81
N MET A 159 -0.84 1.75 1.80
CA MET A 159 -0.40 0.84 2.82
C MET A 159 0.70 1.52 3.63
N GLU A 160 0.67 1.31 4.95
CA GLU A 160 1.72 1.78 5.85
C GLU A 160 2.28 0.61 6.67
N LEU A 161 3.57 0.68 6.97
CA LEU A 161 4.26 -0.27 7.81
C LEU A 161 3.98 0.07 9.29
N GLY A 162 3.10 -0.73 9.92
CA GLY A 162 2.83 -0.67 11.35
C GLY A 162 3.62 -1.71 12.14
N LEU A 163 3.36 -1.79 13.45
CA LEU A 163 3.99 -2.74 14.37
C LEU A 163 3.78 -4.21 13.97
N LEU A 164 2.63 -4.52 13.37
CA LEU A 164 2.23 -5.87 12.97
C LEU A 164 2.56 -6.17 11.49
N GLY A 165 3.22 -5.24 10.79
CA GLY A 165 3.51 -5.32 9.37
C GLY A 165 2.72 -4.31 8.53
N TRP A 166 2.75 -4.50 7.22
CA TRP A 166 2.06 -3.64 6.27
C TRP A 166 0.54 -3.78 6.39
N ARG A 167 -0.17 -2.65 6.48
CA ARG A 167 -1.63 -2.61 6.55
C ARG A 167 -2.16 -1.52 5.62
N VAL A 168 -3.34 -1.74 5.05
CA VAL A 168 -4.06 -0.68 4.32
C VAL A 168 -4.59 0.33 5.33
N VAL A 169 -4.22 1.59 5.15
CA VAL A 169 -4.56 2.70 6.06
C VAL A 169 -5.35 3.81 5.39
N ALA A 170 -5.36 3.85 4.05
CA ALA A 170 -6.15 4.84 3.32
C ALA A 170 -6.62 4.28 1.97
N VAL A 171 -7.80 4.73 1.56
CA VAL A 171 -8.39 4.43 0.25
C VAL A 171 -8.98 5.73 -0.30
N HIS A 172 -8.69 6.05 -1.56
CA HIS A 172 -9.22 7.24 -2.21
C HIS A 172 -9.27 7.10 -3.72
N TYR A 173 -9.92 8.04 -4.38
CA TYR A 173 -10.01 8.18 -5.83
C TYR A 173 -9.14 9.34 -6.30
#